data_AF-A0A932LXB9-F1
#
_entry.id   AF-A0A932LXB9-F1
#
_cell.length_a   1.000
_cell.length_b   1.000
_cell.length_c   1.000
_cell.angle_alpha   90.00
_cell.angle_beta   90.00
_cell.angle_gamma   90.00
#
_symmetry.space_group_name_H-M   'P 1'
#
loop_
_entity.id
_entity.type
_entity.pdbx_description
1 polymer ?
#
loop_
_entity_poly.entity_id
_entity_poly.type
_entity_poly.pdbx_seq_one_letter_code
_entity_poly.pdbx_strand_id
1 'polypeptide(L)'
;KTFVEVVVAPGYTEGALRALKDRKNLRLLEVPEGELPREEMRSVAGALLVQEADRETLHEDALKVVTRRAPTSEEMADLTFAWRIAKHVKSNAIVFARDGATVGVGAGQMSRVDSCRLAVSKACVPTRGSVVASDAFFPFRDGVDAAAEAGATAVIQPGGSVRDAEVIQAADEHGMAMVFTGIRHFRH
;
A
#
# COMPACT_ATOMS: atom_id res chain seq x y z
N LYS A 1 -24.82 7.24 8.63
CA LYS A 1 -24.21 7.11 9.98
C LYS A 1 -23.29 5.91 9.96
N THR A 2 -21.98 6.12 9.90
CA THR A 2 -20.98 5.04 9.98
C THR A 2 -20.80 4.65 11.43
N PHE A 3 -20.90 3.35 11.74
CA PHE A 3 -20.52 2.82 13.04
C PHE A 3 -19.00 2.89 13.16
N VAL A 4 -18.51 3.52 14.24
CA VAL A 4 -17.07 3.70 14.50
C VAL A 4 -16.81 3.25 15.93
N GLU A 5 -15.81 2.39 16.09
CA GLU A 5 -15.45 1.81 17.38
C GLU A 5 -14.52 2.69 18.21
N VAL A 6 -13.51 3.26 17.55
CA VAL A 6 -12.46 4.09 18.16
C VAL A 6 -12.15 5.25 17.22
N VAL A 7 -11.96 6.45 17.77
CA VAL A 7 -11.30 7.56 17.10
C VAL A 7 -10.05 7.89 17.90
N VAL A 8 -8.93 8.01 17.18
CA VAL A 8 -7.64 8.41 17.74
C VAL A 8 -7.22 9.70 17.03
N ALA A 9 -6.81 10.71 17.78
CA ALA A 9 -6.36 11.98 17.24
C ALA A 9 -5.27 12.60 18.14
N PRO A 10 -4.42 13.50 17.61
CA PRO A 10 -3.45 14.24 18.42
C PRO A 10 -4.10 15.21 19.43
N GLY A 11 -5.38 15.52 19.22
CA GLY A 11 -6.20 16.34 20.09
C GLY A 11 -7.59 16.51 19.50
N TYR A 12 -8.52 17.03 20.30
CA TYR A 12 -9.89 17.30 19.85
C TYR A 12 -10.30 18.73 20.17
N THR A 13 -11.02 19.36 19.24
CA THR A 13 -11.70 20.62 19.54
C THR A 13 -12.92 20.36 20.43
N GLU A 14 -13.32 21.36 21.21
CA GLU A 14 -14.53 21.32 22.04
C GLU A 14 -15.79 20.92 21.23
N GLY A 15 -15.92 21.46 20.01
CA GLY A 15 -17.02 21.13 19.11
C GLY A 15 -17.01 19.66 18.68
N ALA A 16 -15.84 19.11 18.34
CA ALA A 16 -15.71 17.71 17.96
C ALA A 16 -16.02 16.76 19.13
N LEU A 17 -15.51 17.07 20.34
CA LEU A 17 -15.81 16.28 21.54
C LEU A 17 -17.31 16.25 21.84
N ARG A 18 -18.00 17.39 21.78
CA ARG A 18 -19.45 17.46 21.99
C ARG A 18 -20.20 16.58 20.99
N ALA A 19 -19.86 16.68 19.71
CA ALA A 19 -20.52 15.90 18.65
C ALA A 19 -20.26 14.38 18.73
N LEU A 20 -19.09 13.98 19.24
CA LEU A 20 -18.70 12.57 19.33
C LEU A 20 -19.15 11.89 20.63
N LYS A 21 -19.25 12.65 21.74
CA LYS A 21 -19.68 12.14 23.06
C LYS A 21 -21.10 11.57 23.10
N ASP A 22 -21.97 12.00 22.18
CA ASP A 22 -23.32 11.43 22.06
C ASP A 22 -23.33 9.95 21.66
N ARG A 23 -22.20 9.42 21.14
CA ARG A 23 -22.05 8.02 20.77
C ARG A 23 -21.53 7.20 21.96
N LYS A 24 -22.46 6.65 22.77
CA LYS A 24 -22.16 5.94 24.04
C LYS A 24 -21.00 4.93 24.00
N ASN A 25 -20.83 4.20 22.90
CA ASN A 25 -19.82 3.13 22.79
C ASN A 25 -18.55 3.56 22.03
N LEU A 26 -18.48 4.83 21.58
CA LEU A 26 -17.31 5.33 20.86
C LEU A 26 -16.19 5.63 21.85
N ARG A 27 -15.04 4.98 21.66
CA ARG A 27 -13.81 5.28 22.40
C ARG A 27 -13.10 6.45 21.73
N LEU A 28 -12.87 7.52 22.47
CA LEU A 28 -12.08 8.67 22.03
C LEU A 28 -10.73 8.61 22.74
N LEU A 29 -9.65 8.48 21.97
CA LEU A 29 -8.29 8.48 22.49
C LEU A 29 -7.56 9.70 21.95
N GLU A 30 -6.92 10.43 22.85
CA GLU A 30 -5.97 11.49 22.52
C GLU A 30 -4.56 10.89 22.63
N VAL A 31 -3.83 10.91 21.52
CA VAL A 31 -2.46 10.40 21.45
C VAL A 31 -1.61 11.52 20.85
N PRO A 32 -0.84 12.25 21.69
CA PRO A 32 -0.04 13.37 21.20
C PRO A 32 0.97 12.89 20.16
N GLU A 33 1.32 13.78 19.24
CA GLU A 33 2.42 13.51 18.31
C GLU A 33 3.72 13.28 19.10
N GLY A 34 4.50 12.30 18.67
CA GLY A 34 5.71 11.91 19.37
C GLY A 34 6.59 11.01 18.51
N GLU A 35 7.79 10.74 19.00
CA GLU A 35 8.69 9.81 18.32
C GLU A 35 8.11 8.39 18.34
N LEU A 36 8.00 7.79 17.15
CA LEU A 36 7.68 6.37 17.04
C LEU A 36 8.82 5.52 17.59
N PRO A 37 8.50 4.35 18.19
CA PRO A 37 9.51 3.40 18.64
C PRO A 37 10.53 3.07 17.54
N ARG A 38 11.80 2.99 17.93
CA ARG A 38 12.90 2.59 17.01
C ARG A 38 12.96 1.08 16.79
N GLU A 39 12.37 0.31 17.70
CA GLU A 39 12.38 -1.14 17.68
C GLU A 39 10.95 -1.68 17.67
N GLU A 40 10.76 -2.81 16.98
CA GLU A 40 9.56 -3.62 17.01
C GLU A 40 9.88 -4.95 17.68
N MET A 41 8.99 -5.38 18.59
CA MET A 41 9.13 -6.62 19.33
C MET A 41 7.98 -7.57 18.98
N ARG A 42 8.30 -8.84 18.70
CA ARG A 42 7.31 -9.88 18.41
C ARG A 42 7.54 -11.11 19.27
N SER A 43 6.53 -11.50 20.03
CA SER A 43 6.59 -12.73 20.82
C SER A 43 6.49 -13.97 19.93
N VAL A 44 7.31 -14.97 20.23
CA VAL A 44 7.25 -16.32 19.66
C VAL A 44 7.31 -17.35 20.79
N ALA A 45 6.95 -18.61 20.53
CA ALA A 45 6.93 -19.62 21.58
C ALA A 45 8.29 -19.75 22.27
N GLY A 46 8.35 -19.40 23.55
CA GLY A 46 9.57 -19.47 24.37
C GLY A 46 10.60 -18.37 24.13
N ALA A 47 10.33 -17.37 23.30
CA ALA A 47 11.30 -16.30 23.03
C ALA A 47 10.65 -14.96 22.57
N LEU A 48 11.50 -13.95 22.37
CA LEU A 48 11.15 -12.64 21.84
C LEU A 48 12.06 -12.32 20.65
N LEU A 49 11.47 -11.87 19.54
CA LEU A 49 12.20 -11.29 18.42
C LEU A 49 12.18 -9.77 18.57
N VAL A 50 13.32 -9.12 18.31
CA VAL A 50 13.47 -7.66 18.31
C VAL A 50 14.14 -7.25 17.01
N GLN A 51 13.58 -6.26 16.32
CA GLN A 51 14.12 -5.71 15.08
C GLN A 51 13.99 -4.19 15.08
N GLU A 52 14.75 -3.50 14.23
CA GLU A 52 14.49 -2.09 13.95
C GLU A 52 13.11 -1.94 13.30
N ALA A 53 12.37 -0.93 13.72
CA ALA A 53 11.08 -0.60 13.11
C ALA A 53 11.32 -0.16 11.66
N ASP A 54 10.50 -0.66 10.72
CA ASP A 54 10.53 -0.17 9.35
C ASP A 54 10.09 1.30 9.32
N ARG A 55 11.07 2.20 9.22
CA ARG A 55 10.92 3.66 9.13
C ARG A 55 11.29 4.19 7.76
N GLU A 56 11.74 3.31 6.86
CA GLU A 56 12.17 3.66 5.53
C GLU A 56 11.01 4.28 4.74
N THR A 57 11.29 5.37 4.05
CA THR A 57 10.32 6.07 3.19
C THR A 57 10.80 6.03 1.75
N LEU A 58 9.91 6.34 0.82
CA LEU A 58 10.29 6.43 -0.58
C LEU A 58 11.32 7.54 -0.79
N HIS A 59 12.44 7.22 -1.44
CA HIS A 59 13.43 8.18 -1.88
C HIS A 59 13.21 8.47 -3.36
N GLU A 60 12.74 9.67 -3.70
CA GLU A 60 12.40 10.03 -5.09
C GLU A 60 13.61 9.87 -6.03
N ASP A 61 14.81 10.20 -5.57
CA ASP A 61 16.06 10.07 -6.35
C ASP A 61 16.47 8.61 -6.61
N ALA A 62 15.94 7.65 -5.84
CA ALA A 62 16.22 6.23 -6.00
C ALA A 62 15.21 5.53 -6.93
N LEU A 63 14.14 6.23 -7.34
CA LEU A 63 13.11 5.67 -8.20
C LEU A 63 13.62 5.47 -9.62
N LYS A 64 13.38 4.28 -10.16
CA LYS A 64 13.74 3.95 -11.54
C LYS A 64 12.50 3.62 -12.35
N VAL A 65 12.23 4.41 -13.38
CA VAL A 65 11.27 4.03 -14.42
C VAL A 65 11.90 2.93 -15.27
N VAL A 66 11.26 1.76 -15.34
CA VAL A 66 11.83 0.57 -16.00
C VAL A 66 11.08 0.14 -17.27
N THR A 67 9.89 0.67 -17.49
CA THR A 67 9.09 0.49 -18.72
C THR A 67 9.38 1.57 -19.75
N ARG A 68 8.90 1.36 -20.99
CA ARG A 68 8.95 2.34 -22.09
C ARG A 68 8.13 3.59 -21.79
N ARG A 69 6.96 3.43 -21.17
CA ARG A 69 6.11 4.54 -20.75
C ARG A 69 6.56 5.04 -19.37
N ALA A 70 6.77 6.34 -19.25
CA ALA A 70 6.94 7.01 -17.96
C ALA A 70 5.57 7.32 -17.33
N PRO A 71 5.45 7.28 -15.99
CA PRO A 71 4.24 7.72 -15.31
C PRO A 71 4.03 9.22 -15.50
N THR A 72 2.78 9.68 -15.54
CA THR A 72 2.45 11.10 -15.43
C THR A 72 2.74 11.61 -14.01
N SER A 73 2.74 12.92 -13.81
CA SER A 73 2.90 13.51 -12.47
C SER A 73 1.79 13.08 -11.51
N GLU A 74 0.55 12.95 -12.00
CA GLU A 74 -0.61 12.46 -11.23
C GLU A 74 -0.42 10.99 -10.85
N GLU A 75 -0.03 10.15 -11.81
CA GLU A 75 0.27 8.74 -11.54
C GLU A 75 1.43 8.60 -10.54
N MET A 76 2.48 9.40 -10.64
CA MET A 76 3.60 9.34 -9.69
C MET A 76 3.18 9.75 -8.26
N ALA A 77 2.31 10.75 -8.13
CA ALA A 77 1.75 11.14 -6.84
C ALA A 77 0.92 10.00 -6.23
N ASP A 78 0.07 9.37 -7.03
CA ASP A 78 -0.75 8.24 -6.60
C ASP A 78 0.10 6.99 -6.30
N LEU A 79 1.17 6.73 -7.05
CA LEU A 79 2.10 5.61 -6.81
C LEU A 79 2.80 5.81 -5.48
N THR A 80 3.27 7.03 -5.20
CA THR A 80 3.91 7.39 -3.94
C THR A 80 2.93 7.24 -2.77
N PHE A 81 1.67 7.67 -2.95
CA PHE A 81 0.62 7.46 -1.97
C PHE A 81 0.35 5.96 -1.73
N ALA A 82 0.12 5.18 -2.79
CA ALA A 82 -0.14 3.74 -2.70
C ALA A 82 1.02 2.99 -2.03
N TRP A 83 2.27 3.37 -2.34
CA TRP A 83 3.47 2.80 -1.74
C TRP A 83 3.52 3.00 -0.22
N ARG A 84 3.23 4.23 0.24
CA ARG A 84 3.16 4.54 1.68
C ARG A 84 2.10 3.71 2.38
N ILE A 85 0.95 3.49 1.75
CA ILE A 85 -0.10 2.63 2.31
C ILE A 85 0.33 1.15 2.33
N ALA A 86 0.92 0.64 1.24
CA ALA A 86 1.32 -0.76 1.10
C ALA A 86 2.25 -1.22 2.25
N LYS A 87 3.15 -0.34 2.71
CA LYS A 87 4.02 -0.56 3.89
C LYS A 87 3.27 -0.96 5.17
N HIS A 88 2.02 -0.51 5.33
CA HIS A 88 1.21 -0.77 6.51
C HIS A 88 0.22 -1.93 6.33
N VAL A 89 0.08 -2.44 5.11
CA VAL A 89 -0.80 -3.57 4.78
C VAL A 89 -0.05 -4.88 5.03
N LYS A 90 -0.76 -5.91 5.52
CA LYS A 90 -0.16 -7.23 5.74
C LYS A 90 0.19 -7.90 4.41
N SER A 91 1.40 -8.44 4.32
CA SER A 91 1.92 -9.12 3.14
C SER A 91 1.21 -10.45 2.86
N ASN A 92 1.02 -10.84 1.60
CA ASN A 92 1.37 -10.08 0.39
C ASN A 92 0.38 -8.95 0.13
N ALA A 93 0.86 -7.72 -0.09
CA ALA A 93 0.00 -6.55 -0.18
C ALA A 93 -0.06 -5.99 -1.60
N ILE A 94 -1.27 -5.76 -2.11
CA ILE A 94 -1.54 -5.04 -3.36
C ILE A 94 -2.52 -3.91 -3.04
N VAL A 95 -2.12 -2.67 -3.35
CA VAL A 95 -2.91 -1.47 -3.08
C VAL A 95 -3.18 -0.74 -4.38
N PHE A 96 -4.46 -0.67 -4.77
CA PHE A 96 -4.91 0.20 -5.85
C PHE A 96 -5.24 1.59 -5.28
N ALA A 97 -4.78 2.65 -5.93
CA ALA A 97 -5.05 4.02 -5.52
C ALA A 97 -5.32 4.93 -6.72
N ARG A 98 -6.13 5.97 -6.50
CA ARG A 98 -6.39 7.02 -7.47
C ARG A 98 -6.79 8.30 -6.72
N ASP A 99 -6.32 9.45 -7.18
CA ASP A 99 -6.65 10.77 -6.63
C ASP A 99 -6.34 10.88 -5.12
N GLY A 100 -5.21 10.32 -4.68
CA GLY A 100 -4.78 10.34 -3.28
C GLY A 100 -5.64 9.49 -2.33
N ALA A 101 -6.43 8.55 -2.85
CA ALA A 101 -7.28 7.66 -2.06
C ALA A 101 -7.10 6.19 -2.47
N THR A 102 -7.25 5.28 -1.51
CA THR A 102 -7.27 3.84 -1.82
C THR A 102 -8.58 3.47 -2.52
N VAL A 103 -8.46 2.73 -3.61
CA VAL A 103 -9.59 2.19 -4.39
C VAL A 103 -9.90 0.76 -3.97
N GLY A 104 -8.87 -0.05 -3.76
CA GLY A 104 -8.97 -1.45 -3.37
C GLY A 104 -7.68 -1.91 -2.69
N VAL A 105 -7.81 -2.75 -1.66
CA VAL A 105 -6.68 -3.26 -0.89
C VAL A 105 -6.78 -4.77 -0.76
N GLY A 106 -5.77 -5.48 -1.25
CA GLY A 106 -5.59 -6.91 -1.08
C GLY A 106 -4.50 -7.15 -0.05
N ALA A 107 -4.86 -7.78 1.08
CA ALA A 107 -3.98 -7.95 2.22
C ALA A 107 -3.87 -9.44 2.60
N GLY A 108 -2.68 -9.84 3.05
CA GLY A 108 -2.49 -11.09 3.80
C GLY A 108 -2.60 -12.37 2.98
N GLN A 109 -2.47 -12.31 1.65
CA GLN A 109 -2.59 -13.52 0.81
C GLN A 109 -1.23 -14.22 0.63
N MET A 110 -1.29 -15.54 0.44
CA MET A 110 -0.11 -16.36 0.14
C MET A 110 0.45 -16.09 -1.26
N SER A 111 -0.41 -15.72 -2.21
CA SER A 111 -0.05 -15.37 -3.59
C SER A 111 -0.35 -13.91 -3.90
N ARG A 112 0.55 -13.26 -4.64
CA ARG A 112 0.44 -11.82 -4.97
C ARG A 112 -0.67 -11.55 -6.00
N VAL A 113 -0.90 -12.48 -6.92
CA VAL A 113 -2.05 -12.41 -7.85
C VAL A 113 -3.38 -12.52 -7.11
N ASP A 114 -3.44 -13.30 -6.02
CA ASP A 114 -4.66 -13.40 -5.20
C ASP A 114 -4.89 -12.12 -4.39
N SER A 115 -3.83 -11.45 -3.92
CA SER A 115 -3.95 -10.10 -3.35
C SER A 115 -4.51 -9.12 -4.39
N CYS A 116 -4.04 -9.18 -5.64
CA CYS A 116 -4.56 -8.34 -6.71
C CYS A 116 -6.07 -8.59 -6.94
N ARG A 117 -6.47 -9.86 -7.12
CA ARG A 117 -7.89 -10.26 -7.27
C ARG A 117 -8.74 -9.83 -6.08
N LEU A 118 -8.23 -10.00 -4.85
CA LEU A 118 -8.93 -9.58 -3.64
C LEU A 118 -9.15 -8.07 -3.63
N ALA A 119 -8.12 -7.29 -3.93
CA ALA A 119 -8.19 -5.82 -3.97
C ALA A 119 -9.28 -5.35 -4.94
N VAL A 120 -9.33 -5.93 -6.13
CA VAL A 120 -10.35 -5.63 -7.16
C VAL A 120 -11.74 -6.06 -6.69
N SER A 121 -11.88 -7.27 -6.14
CA SER A 121 -13.17 -7.79 -5.68
C SER A 121 -13.78 -6.98 -4.53
N LYS A 122 -12.94 -6.33 -3.72
CA LYS A 122 -13.32 -5.52 -2.55
C LYS A 122 -13.42 -4.03 -2.87
N ALA A 123 -13.05 -3.60 -4.08
CA ALA A 123 -13.11 -2.21 -4.47
C ALA A 123 -14.58 -1.74 -4.47
N CYS A 124 -14.85 -0.67 -3.73
CA CYS A 124 -16.19 -0.05 -3.69
C CYS A 124 -16.39 0.98 -4.81
N VAL A 125 -15.34 1.29 -5.56
CA VAL A 125 -15.33 2.20 -6.71
C VAL A 125 -14.53 1.56 -7.85
N PRO A 126 -14.75 1.95 -9.13
CA PRO A 126 -14.05 1.36 -10.26
C PRO A 126 -12.53 1.50 -10.15
N THR A 127 -11.81 0.39 -10.36
CA THR A 127 -10.34 0.31 -10.40
C THR A 127 -9.73 0.86 -11.70
N ARG A 128 -10.53 1.04 -12.76
CA ARG A 128 -10.04 1.57 -14.03
C ARG A 128 -9.43 2.97 -13.86
N GLY A 129 -8.22 3.18 -14.38
CA GLY A 129 -7.50 4.45 -14.28
C GLY A 129 -6.77 4.66 -12.95
N SER A 130 -6.70 3.63 -12.09
CA SER A 130 -5.92 3.69 -10.85
C SER A 130 -4.48 3.27 -11.08
N VAL A 131 -3.61 3.50 -10.09
CA VAL A 131 -2.27 2.92 -10.03
C VAL A 131 -2.23 1.81 -8.98
N VAL A 132 -1.17 0.99 -8.98
CA VAL A 132 -1.00 -0.10 -8.04
C VAL A 132 0.36 -0.11 -7.36
N ALA A 133 0.40 -0.36 -6.05
CA ALA A 133 1.63 -0.63 -5.31
C ALA A 133 1.67 -2.08 -4.84
N SER A 134 2.85 -2.70 -4.93
CA SER A 134 3.13 -4.03 -4.37
C SER A 134 4.25 -3.93 -3.34
N ASP A 135 4.00 -4.35 -2.11
CA ASP A 135 4.98 -4.27 -0.99
C ASP A 135 6.29 -5.02 -1.23
N ALA A 136 6.21 -6.05 -2.06
CA ALA A 136 7.31 -6.88 -2.51
C ALA A 136 7.28 -7.06 -4.03
N PHE A 137 8.36 -7.58 -4.63
CA PHE A 137 8.41 -7.74 -6.08
C PHE A 137 7.35 -8.71 -6.60
N PHE A 138 6.97 -8.55 -7.87
CA PHE A 138 6.14 -9.53 -8.58
C PHE A 138 7.01 -10.73 -9.00
N PRO A 139 6.70 -11.96 -8.54
CA PRO A 139 7.51 -13.13 -8.88
C PRO A 139 7.30 -13.59 -10.33
N PHE A 140 6.12 -13.29 -10.91
CA PHE A 140 5.70 -13.66 -12.26
C PHE A 140 4.87 -12.52 -12.87
N ARG A 141 4.70 -12.54 -14.20
CA ARG A 141 3.91 -11.52 -14.92
C ARG A 141 2.43 -11.51 -14.57
N ASP A 142 1.89 -12.62 -14.07
CA ASP A 142 0.47 -12.81 -13.77
C ASP A 142 -0.12 -11.74 -12.82
N GLY A 143 0.66 -11.25 -11.86
CA GLY A 143 0.25 -10.16 -10.98
C GLY A 143 0.11 -8.82 -11.69
N VAL A 144 1.00 -8.54 -12.66
CA VAL A 144 0.93 -7.32 -13.49
C VAL A 144 -0.20 -7.44 -14.50
N ASP A 145 -0.34 -8.59 -15.16
CA ASP A 145 -1.44 -8.85 -16.08
C ASP A 145 -2.79 -8.66 -15.37
N ALA A 146 -2.97 -9.22 -14.16
CA ALA A 146 -4.18 -9.05 -13.37
C ALA A 146 -4.46 -7.58 -12.99
N ALA A 147 -3.41 -6.80 -12.68
CA ALA A 147 -3.57 -5.37 -12.38
C ALA A 147 -3.97 -4.57 -13.64
N ALA A 148 -3.36 -4.88 -14.78
CA ALA A 148 -3.68 -4.27 -16.07
C ALA A 148 -5.13 -4.58 -16.50
N GLU A 149 -5.57 -5.84 -16.37
CA GLU A 149 -6.94 -6.27 -16.64
C GLU A 149 -7.97 -5.54 -15.76
N ALA A 150 -7.60 -5.27 -14.50
CA ALA A 150 -8.37 -4.43 -13.58
C ALA A 150 -8.36 -2.94 -13.95
N GLY A 151 -7.59 -2.55 -14.97
CA GLY A 151 -7.50 -1.20 -15.50
C GLY A 151 -6.50 -0.31 -14.78
N ALA A 152 -5.51 -0.87 -14.08
CA ALA A 152 -4.41 -0.08 -13.55
C ALA A 152 -3.57 0.50 -14.70
N THR A 153 -3.14 1.76 -14.57
CA THR A 153 -2.32 2.43 -15.58
C THR A 153 -0.84 2.42 -15.22
N ALA A 154 -0.50 2.41 -13.93
CA ALA A 154 0.89 2.37 -13.48
C ALA A 154 1.08 1.45 -12.27
N VAL A 155 2.31 0.96 -12.07
CA VAL A 155 2.69 0.08 -10.97
C VAL A 155 4.02 0.50 -10.32
N ILE A 156 4.09 0.42 -8.99
CA ILE A 156 5.32 0.62 -8.20
C ILE A 156 5.61 -0.63 -7.37
N GLN A 157 6.86 -1.09 -7.42
CA GLN A 157 7.34 -2.29 -6.72
C GLN A 157 8.83 -2.19 -6.41
N PRO A 158 9.41 -3.06 -5.56
CA PRO A 158 10.85 -3.04 -5.29
C PRO A 158 11.73 -3.36 -6.51
N GLY A 159 11.30 -4.30 -7.35
CA GLY A 159 12.19 -5.00 -8.29
C GLY A 159 13.12 -6.00 -7.57
N GLY A 160 14.07 -6.57 -8.31
CA GLY A 160 15.06 -7.54 -7.81
C GLY A 160 14.69 -9.01 -8.06
N SER A 161 13.67 -9.30 -8.87
CA SER A 161 13.37 -10.67 -9.29
C SER A 161 14.31 -11.09 -10.42
N VAL A 162 14.72 -12.35 -10.43
CA VAL A 162 15.38 -12.97 -11.60
C VAL A 162 14.48 -12.93 -12.85
N ARG A 163 13.18 -12.71 -12.67
CA ARG A 163 12.18 -12.58 -13.73
C ARG A 163 11.71 -11.14 -13.98
N ASP A 164 12.42 -10.14 -13.47
CA ASP A 164 12.01 -8.73 -13.68
C ASP A 164 11.81 -8.38 -15.16
N ALA A 165 12.63 -8.92 -16.06
CA ALA A 165 12.47 -8.70 -17.51
C ALA A 165 11.10 -9.14 -18.04
N GLU A 166 10.58 -10.28 -17.56
CA GLU A 166 9.26 -10.81 -17.94
C GLU A 166 8.13 -9.91 -17.41
N VAL A 167 8.28 -9.43 -16.18
CA VAL A 167 7.32 -8.56 -15.49
C VAL A 167 7.27 -7.16 -16.13
N ILE A 168 8.44 -6.59 -16.47
CA ILE A 168 8.56 -5.31 -17.18
C ILE A 168 7.94 -5.41 -18.57
N GLN A 169 8.22 -6.51 -19.29
CA GLN A 169 7.64 -6.74 -20.61
C GLN A 169 6.11 -6.79 -20.54
N ALA A 170 5.53 -7.46 -19.54
CA ALA A 170 4.08 -7.47 -19.37
C ALA A 170 3.51 -6.06 -19.15
N ALA A 171 4.16 -5.24 -18.32
CA ALA A 171 3.73 -3.85 -18.15
C ALA A 171 3.82 -3.05 -19.47
N ASP A 172 4.90 -3.21 -20.25
CA ASP A 172 5.03 -2.60 -21.56
C ASP A 172 3.94 -3.05 -22.54
N GLU A 173 3.58 -4.33 -22.56
CA GLU A 173 2.53 -4.91 -23.41
C GLU A 173 1.15 -4.31 -23.09
N HIS A 174 0.89 -4.01 -21.82
CA HIS A 174 -0.35 -3.34 -21.37
C HIS A 174 -0.28 -1.81 -21.43
N GLY A 175 0.84 -1.23 -21.87
CA GLY A 175 1.05 0.22 -21.88
C GLY A 175 1.12 0.83 -20.48
N MET A 176 1.43 0.04 -19.46
CA MET A 176 1.58 0.51 -18.08
C MET A 176 2.95 1.15 -17.85
N ALA A 177 3.00 2.13 -16.94
CA ALA A 177 4.26 2.60 -16.40
C ALA A 177 4.66 1.73 -15.20
N MET A 178 5.94 1.40 -15.05
CA MET A 178 6.47 0.66 -13.92
C MET A 178 7.65 1.40 -13.29
N VAL A 179 7.60 1.53 -11.97
CA VAL A 179 8.62 2.20 -11.15
C VAL A 179 9.20 1.21 -10.15
N PHE A 180 10.53 1.10 -10.11
CA PHE A 180 11.27 0.33 -9.12
C PHE A 180 11.74 1.23 -7.97
N THR A 181 11.59 0.74 -6.73
CA THR A 181 12.00 1.46 -5.52
C THR A 181 13.29 0.93 -4.91
N GLY A 182 13.65 -0.34 -5.15
CA GLY A 182 14.74 -1.03 -4.46
C GLY A 182 14.48 -1.34 -2.99
N ILE A 183 13.30 -0.98 -2.46
CA ILE A 183 12.94 -1.10 -1.04
C ILE A 183 11.78 -2.09 -0.92
N ARG A 184 11.84 -3.03 0.04
CA ARG A 184 10.76 -4.00 0.29
C ARG A 184 10.16 -3.78 1.68
N HIS A 185 8.84 -3.59 1.77
CA HIS A 185 8.11 -3.37 3.02
C HIS A 185 7.29 -4.59 3.44
N PHE A 186 7.96 -5.71 3.74
CA PHE A 186 7.26 -6.94 4.11
C PHE A 186 6.73 -6.86 5.55
N ARG A 187 5.44 -7.19 5.77
CA ARG A 187 4.76 -7.13 7.07
C ARG A 187 3.85 -8.32 7.33
N HIS A 188 4.18 -9.14 8.34
CA HIS A 188 3.31 -10.21 8.87
C HIS A 188 2.40 -9.69 9.98
#